data_AF-A0CR20-F1
#
_entry.id   AF-A0CR20-F1
#
_cell.length_a   1.000
_cell.length_b   1.000
_cell.length_c   1.000
_cell.angle_alpha   90.00
_cell.angle_beta   90.00
_cell.angle_gamma   90.00
#
_symmetry.space_group_name_H-M   'P 1'
#
loop_
_entity.id
_entity.type
_entity.pdbx_description
1 polymer ?
#
loop_
_entity_poly.entity_id
_entity_poly.type
_entity_poly.pdbx_seq_one_letter_code
_entity_poly.pdbx_strand_id
1 'polypeptide(L)'
;MQINKIKEMFKNAVQQMYNVYESKYIDAIDEYKARQQELKIDYTQRLDAAMEVIQLESQKQDHVKEQINNNYKEAVKQIETSFKQLKDYYAECVYKSLEQFKCEQIDVRIVTTVQILIQIVLPRQNAQFPWPFKVNNRISSIAEVIFQYFDKKNDPIQNFDPSKLKIIFCKPQDLYKISQSVLNKDLDVISQQYQIYPMNSEIFLASLGQVKQGSIIVVISDISLKSQQPQECITFKFNKDKLVDYYSCQQCKIHWVCQVCKDFCHQGHQLSIYRQQVKPDWACCYCVSKGFCKALNKNNQ
;
A
#
# COMPACT_ATOMS: atom_id res chain seq x y z
N MET A 1 -26.06 4.99 -23.90
CA MET A 1 -25.64 5.43 -22.54
C MET A 1 -24.19 5.04 -22.19
N GLN A 2 -23.69 3.85 -22.56
CA GLN A 2 -22.33 3.40 -22.19
C GLN A 2 -21.17 4.17 -22.85
N ILE A 3 -21.30 4.60 -24.11
CA ILE A 3 -20.25 5.37 -24.81
C ILE A 3 -19.92 6.69 -24.11
N ASN A 4 -20.93 7.43 -23.63
CA ASN A 4 -20.71 8.67 -22.90
C ASN A 4 -19.96 8.45 -21.59
N LYS A 5 -20.24 7.33 -20.91
CA LYS A 5 -19.53 6.94 -19.68
C LYS A 5 -18.06 6.60 -19.95
N ILE A 6 -17.76 5.92 -21.05
CA ILE A 6 -16.38 5.63 -21.48
C ILE A 6 -15.64 6.92 -21.84
N LYS A 7 -16.28 7.83 -22.59
CA LYS A 7 -15.72 9.15 -22.91
C LYS A 7 -15.40 9.96 -21.66
N GLU A 8 -16.31 9.98 -20.69
CA GLU A 8 -16.08 10.66 -19.40
C GLU A 8 -14.96 9.99 -18.59
N MET A 9 -14.87 8.66 -18.57
CA MET A 9 -13.74 7.97 -17.94
C MET A 9 -12.40 8.33 -18.58
N PHE A 10 -12.35 8.36 -19.92
CA PHE A 10 -11.15 8.77 -20.65
C PHE A 10 -10.78 10.23 -20.35
N LYS A 11 -11.77 11.13 -20.41
CA LYS A 11 -11.58 12.55 -20.08
C LYS A 11 -11.04 12.72 -18.66
N ASN A 12 -11.59 11.99 -17.69
CA ASN A 12 -11.12 12.01 -16.31
C ASN A 12 -9.70 11.45 -16.16
N ALA A 13 -9.36 10.36 -16.85
CA ALA A 13 -8.01 9.80 -16.82
C ALA A 13 -6.98 10.76 -17.43
N VAL A 14 -7.28 11.36 -18.58
CA VAL A 14 -6.43 12.39 -19.21
C VAL A 14 -6.29 13.61 -18.29
N GLN A 15 -7.38 14.06 -17.66
CA GLN A 15 -7.35 15.17 -16.72
C GLN A 15 -6.50 14.85 -15.48
N GLN A 16 -6.61 13.64 -14.92
CA GLN A 16 -5.79 13.21 -13.79
C GLN A 16 -4.30 13.17 -14.15
N MET A 17 -3.95 12.61 -15.32
CA MET A 17 -2.57 12.64 -15.80
C MET A 17 -2.07 14.07 -15.97
N TYR A 18 -2.86 14.93 -16.63
CA TYR A 18 -2.54 16.34 -16.80
C TYR A 18 -2.25 17.01 -15.46
N ASN A 19 -3.14 16.84 -14.46
CA ASN A 19 -2.97 17.42 -13.13
C ASN A 19 -1.69 16.93 -12.44
N VAL A 20 -1.32 15.66 -12.59
CA VAL A 20 -0.07 15.11 -12.01
C VAL A 20 1.16 15.76 -12.63
N TYR A 21 1.18 15.89 -13.97
CA TYR A 21 2.31 16.53 -14.67
C TYR A 21 2.35 18.04 -14.43
N GLU A 22 1.19 18.70 -14.35
CA GLU A 22 1.07 20.11 -14.01
C GLU A 22 1.61 20.39 -12.60
N SER A 23 1.23 19.57 -11.61
CA SER A 23 1.78 19.69 -10.24
C SER A 23 3.31 19.56 -10.24
N LYS A 24 3.87 18.54 -10.90
CA LYS A 24 5.32 18.35 -10.99
C LYS A 24 6.01 19.51 -11.71
N TYR A 25 5.35 20.09 -12.71
CA TYR A 25 5.86 21.25 -13.42
C TYR A 25 5.84 22.52 -12.56
N ILE A 26 4.80 22.71 -11.73
CA ILE A 26 4.74 23.80 -10.74
C ILE A 26 5.88 23.64 -9.72
N ASP A 27 6.06 22.45 -9.16
CA ASP A 27 7.16 22.17 -8.20
C ASP A 27 8.52 22.51 -8.81
N ALA A 28 8.75 22.13 -10.08
CA ALA A 28 9.98 22.45 -10.81
C ALA A 28 10.16 23.96 -11.08
N ILE A 29 9.07 24.70 -11.32
CA ILE A 29 9.11 26.16 -11.44
C ILE A 29 9.54 26.80 -10.12
N ASP A 30 9.01 26.31 -9.00
CA ASP A 30 9.31 26.87 -7.69
C ASP A 30 10.76 26.56 -7.28
N GLU A 31 11.26 25.35 -7.56
CA GLU A 31 12.68 25.01 -7.39
C GLU A 31 13.59 25.89 -8.27
N TYR A 32 13.20 26.14 -9.53
CA TYR A 32 13.93 27.03 -10.43
C TYR A 32 14.01 28.46 -9.88
N LYS A 33 12.90 29.01 -9.38
CA LYS A 33 12.86 30.35 -8.78
C LYS A 33 13.71 30.43 -7.51
N ALA A 34 13.65 29.41 -6.65
CA ALA A 34 14.46 29.33 -5.45
C ALA A 34 15.96 29.38 -5.78
N ARG A 35 16.41 28.56 -6.74
CA ARG A 35 17.82 28.56 -7.18
C ARG A 35 18.26 29.89 -7.79
N GLN A 36 17.41 30.54 -8.58
CA GLN A 36 17.68 31.89 -9.11
C GLN A 36 17.87 32.91 -7.99
N GLN A 37 17.05 32.83 -6.94
CA GLN A 37 17.17 33.70 -5.77
C GLN A 37 18.44 33.43 -4.96
N GLU A 38 18.77 32.15 -4.71
CA GLU A 38 20.01 31.75 -4.03
C GLU A 38 21.26 32.24 -4.77
N LEU A 39 21.31 32.08 -6.10
CA LEU A 39 22.41 32.59 -6.92
C LEU A 39 22.54 34.10 -6.87
N LYS A 40 21.41 34.81 -6.86
CA LYS A 40 21.43 36.27 -6.73
C LYS A 40 22.01 36.70 -5.38
N ILE A 41 21.67 35.98 -4.30
CA ILE A 41 22.22 36.24 -2.96
C ILE A 41 23.73 35.97 -2.93
N ASP A 42 24.19 34.81 -3.42
CA ASP A 42 25.62 34.46 -3.50
C ASP A 42 26.41 35.47 -4.35
N TYR A 43 25.86 35.88 -5.50
CA TYR A 43 26.47 36.92 -6.33
C TYR A 43 26.65 38.23 -5.57
N THR A 44 25.60 38.72 -4.88
CA THR A 44 25.69 39.95 -4.09
C THR A 44 26.71 39.83 -2.97
N GLN A 45 26.72 38.71 -2.23
CA GLN A 45 27.68 38.48 -1.16
C GLN A 45 29.13 38.45 -1.66
N ARG A 46 29.40 37.80 -2.79
CA ARG A 46 30.74 37.76 -3.40
C ARG A 46 31.17 39.13 -3.92
N LEU A 47 30.23 39.89 -4.48
CA LEU A 47 30.49 41.25 -4.95
C LEU A 47 30.85 42.16 -3.78
N ASP A 48 30.09 42.11 -2.69
CA ASP A 48 30.33 42.89 -1.48
C ASP A 48 31.69 42.53 -0.84
N ALA A 49 31.97 41.23 -0.68
CA ALA A 49 33.25 40.75 -0.16
C ALA A 49 34.45 41.16 -1.05
N ALA A 50 34.29 41.08 -2.37
CA ALA A 50 35.30 41.55 -3.30
C ALA A 50 35.49 43.08 -3.21
N MET A 51 34.42 43.85 -3.04
CA MET A 51 34.50 45.29 -2.87
C MET A 51 35.21 45.70 -1.57
N GLU A 52 35.03 44.95 -0.48
CA GLU A 52 35.75 45.17 0.77
C GLU A 52 37.26 44.93 0.62
N VAL A 53 37.66 43.85 -0.05
CA VAL A 53 39.08 43.49 -0.24
C VAL A 53 39.81 44.47 -1.18
N ILE A 54 39.13 45.03 -2.18
CA ILE A 54 39.77 45.82 -3.25
C ILE A 54 39.71 47.33 -2.98
N GLN A 55 39.43 47.79 -1.74
CA GLN A 55 39.50 49.22 -1.39
C GLN A 55 40.90 49.86 -1.59
N LEU A 56 41.95 49.09 -1.91
CA LEU A 56 43.33 49.55 -2.01
C LEU A 56 43.91 49.67 -3.44
N GLU A 57 43.28 49.12 -4.50
CA GLU A 57 43.82 49.17 -5.87
C GLU A 57 42.72 49.33 -6.94
N SER A 58 42.53 50.54 -7.47
CA SER A 58 41.43 50.88 -8.39
C SER A 58 41.40 50.07 -9.70
N GLN A 59 42.55 49.71 -10.25
CA GLN A 59 42.63 48.99 -11.53
C GLN A 59 42.26 47.49 -11.43
N LYS A 60 42.33 46.87 -10.24
CA LYS A 60 41.92 45.46 -10.07
C LYS A 60 40.42 45.30 -9.83
N GLN A 61 39.70 46.38 -9.48
CA GLN A 61 38.27 46.34 -9.17
C GLN A 61 37.43 45.93 -10.38
N ASP A 62 37.70 46.52 -11.54
CA ASP A 62 36.87 46.30 -12.73
C ASP A 62 37.01 44.87 -13.26
N HIS A 63 38.23 44.33 -13.26
CA HIS A 63 38.47 42.97 -13.72
C HIS A 63 37.80 41.91 -12.84
N VAL A 64 37.86 42.07 -11.50
CA VAL A 64 37.20 41.15 -10.57
C VAL A 64 35.68 41.25 -10.69
N LYS A 65 35.12 42.46 -10.80
CA LYS A 65 33.67 42.67 -11.02
C LYS A 65 33.21 42.03 -12.32
N GLU A 66 33.97 42.21 -13.40
CA GLU A 66 33.66 41.60 -14.69
C GLU A 66 33.70 40.07 -14.63
N GLN A 67 34.70 39.49 -13.95
CA GLN A 67 34.81 38.05 -13.76
C GLN A 67 33.63 37.48 -12.94
N ILE A 68 33.26 38.11 -11.82
CA ILE A 68 32.11 37.68 -11.00
C ILE A 68 30.81 37.78 -11.81
N ASN A 69 30.62 38.86 -12.58
CA ASN A 69 29.45 39.04 -13.44
C ASN A 69 29.38 37.99 -14.56
N ASN A 70 30.52 37.65 -15.17
CA ASN A 70 30.59 36.61 -16.20
C ASN A 70 30.25 35.23 -15.62
N ASN A 71 30.76 34.89 -14.44
CA ASN A 71 30.43 33.65 -13.73
C ASN A 71 28.93 33.57 -13.40
N TYR A 72 28.33 34.67 -12.93
CA TYR A 72 26.90 34.74 -12.65
C TYR A 72 26.06 34.53 -13.91
N LYS A 73 26.41 35.21 -15.02
CA LYS A 73 25.72 35.04 -16.31
C LYS A 73 25.80 33.59 -16.82
N GLU A 74 26.95 32.96 -16.67
CA GLU A 74 27.13 31.55 -17.07
C GLU A 74 26.28 30.61 -16.22
N ALA A 75 26.24 30.81 -14.90
CA ALA A 75 25.40 30.02 -14.00
C ALA A 75 23.90 30.17 -14.31
N VAL A 76 23.43 31.40 -14.54
CA VAL A 76 22.03 31.66 -14.95
C VAL A 76 21.70 30.91 -16.24
N LYS A 77 22.58 30.98 -17.25
CA LYS A 77 22.39 30.28 -18.53
C LYS A 77 22.35 28.76 -18.38
N GLN A 78 23.15 28.18 -17.48
CA GLN A 78 23.12 26.74 -17.19
C GLN A 78 21.80 26.31 -16.55
N ILE A 79 21.25 27.11 -15.61
CA ILE A 79 19.96 26.82 -15.00
C ILE A 79 18.83 26.96 -16.02
N GLU A 80 18.81 28.01 -16.85
CA GLU A 80 17.82 28.18 -17.92
C GLU A 80 17.84 26.99 -18.90
N THR A 81 19.03 26.51 -19.26
CA THR A 81 19.19 25.34 -20.12
C THR A 81 18.64 24.07 -19.46
N SER A 82 18.94 23.85 -18.19
CA SER A 82 18.45 22.69 -17.43
C SER A 82 16.92 22.72 -17.26
N PHE A 83 16.35 23.89 -16.98
CA PHE A 83 14.90 24.06 -16.86
C PHE A 83 14.19 23.81 -18.20
N LYS A 84 14.77 24.28 -19.31
CA LYS A 84 14.26 24.01 -20.66
C LYS A 84 14.24 22.51 -20.96
N GLN A 85 15.34 21.80 -20.68
CA GLN A 85 15.42 20.35 -20.87
C GLN A 85 14.36 19.60 -20.05
N LEU A 86 14.14 20.02 -18.79
CA LEU A 86 13.12 19.43 -17.93
C LEU A 86 11.70 19.65 -18.48
N LYS A 87 11.42 20.86 -18.97
CA LYS A 87 10.14 21.19 -19.60
C LYS A 87 9.88 20.35 -20.86
N ASP A 88 10.89 20.24 -21.72
CA ASP A 88 10.81 19.45 -22.95
C ASP A 88 10.59 17.95 -22.63
N TYR A 89 11.28 17.44 -21.61
CA TYR A 89 11.09 16.07 -21.10
C TYR A 89 9.65 15.81 -20.63
N TYR A 90 9.07 16.70 -19.81
CA TYR A 90 7.69 16.53 -19.35
C TYR A 90 6.67 16.59 -20.49
N ALA A 91 6.88 17.48 -21.47
CA ALA A 91 6.05 17.54 -22.66
C ALA A 91 6.11 16.23 -23.46
N GLU A 92 7.31 15.66 -23.62
CA GLU A 92 7.50 14.36 -24.28
C GLU A 92 6.83 13.21 -23.52
N CYS A 93 6.90 13.19 -22.19
CA CYS A 93 6.21 12.19 -21.36
C CYS A 93 4.69 12.24 -21.55
N VAL A 94 4.10 13.44 -21.55
CA VAL A 94 2.66 13.62 -21.80
C VAL A 94 2.32 13.15 -23.22
N TYR A 95 3.13 13.52 -24.22
CA TYR A 95 2.90 13.11 -25.60
C TYR A 95 2.96 11.59 -25.80
N LYS A 96 4.00 10.93 -25.27
CA LYS A 96 4.14 9.46 -25.34
C LYS A 96 2.99 8.74 -24.64
N SER A 97 2.55 9.26 -23.49
CA SER A 97 1.37 8.72 -22.79
C SER A 97 0.13 8.83 -23.67
N LEU A 98 -0.10 9.99 -24.29
CA LEU A 98 -1.21 10.20 -25.22
C LEU A 98 -1.11 9.34 -26.49
N GLU A 99 0.10 9.09 -27.02
CA GLU A 99 0.29 8.21 -28.16
C GLU A 99 0.01 6.74 -27.85
N GLN A 100 0.37 6.27 -26.66
CA GLN A 100 -0.02 4.92 -26.21
C GLN A 100 -1.54 4.76 -26.21
N PHE A 101 -2.28 5.81 -25.82
CA PHE A 101 -3.74 5.83 -25.93
C PHE A 101 -4.27 5.90 -27.37
N LYS A 102 -3.50 6.38 -28.35
CA LYS A 102 -3.88 6.38 -29.77
C LYS A 102 -3.61 5.05 -30.46
N CYS A 103 -2.52 4.38 -30.10
CA CYS A 103 -2.07 3.13 -30.73
C CYS A 103 -2.96 1.95 -30.30
N GLU A 104 -3.51 2.00 -29.10
CA GLU A 104 -4.68 1.22 -28.74
C GLU A 104 -5.92 1.91 -29.32
N GLN A 105 -6.21 1.68 -30.60
CA GLN A 105 -7.61 1.58 -31.02
C GLN A 105 -8.19 0.41 -30.21
N ILE A 106 -8.54 0.69 -28.95
CA ILE A 106 -9.36 -0.18 -28.15
C ILE A 106 -10.57 -0.40 -29.02
N ASP A 107 -10.69 -1.61 -29.58
CA ASP A 107 -11.88 -2.01 -30.28
C ASP A 107 -12.97 -2.02 -29.21
N VAL A 108 -13.62 -0.86 -29.02
CA VAL A 108 -14.62 -0.60 -27.99
C VAL A 108 -15.80 -1.58 -28.12
N ARG A 109 -15.85 -2.34 -29.22
CA ARG A 109 -16.81 -3.41 -29.48
C ARG A 109 -16.64 -4.65 -28.59
N ILE A 110 -15.48 -4.90 -27.95
CA ILE A 110 -15.24 -6.16 -27.24
C ILE A 110 -15.38 -6.05 -25.70
N VAL A 111 -15.41 -4.85 -25.12
CA VAL A 111 -15.24 -4.70 -23.66
C VAL A 111 -16.52 -4.94 -22.83
N THR A 112 -17.68 -5.24 -23.45
CA THR A 112 -18.96 -5.30 -22.70
C THR A 112 -19.49 -6.68 -22.36
N THR A 113 -18.96 -7.78 -22.91
CA THR A 113 -19.54 -9.12 -22.68
C THR A 113 -18.63 -10.12 -21.98
N VAL A 114 -17.31 -10.01 -22.10
CA VAL A 114 -16.40 -10.96 -21.45
C VAL A 114 -16.03 -10.45 -20.06
N GLN A 115 -16.60 -11.08 -19.04
CA GLN A 115 -16.22 -10.85 -17.64
C GLN A 115 -14.79 -11.36 -17.43
N ILE A 116 -13.83 -10.44 -17.36
CA ILE A 116 -12.45 -10.78 -17.03
C ILE A 116 -12.42 -11.23 -15.58
N LEU A 117 -11.97 -12.46 -15.33
CA LEU A 117 -11.73 -12.95 -13.98
C LEU A 117 -10.25 -12.81 -13.67
N ILE A 118 -9.97 -12.00 -12.67
CA ILE A 118 -8.63 -11.88 -12.07
C ILE A 118 -8.61 -12.64 -10.76
N GLN A 119 -7.43 -13.04 -10.33
CA GLN A 119 -7.25 -13.75 -9.08
C GLN A 119 -6.55 -12.86 -8.07
N ILE A 120 -7.17 -12.68 -6.89
CA ILE A 120 -6.53 -12.01 -5.77
C ILE A 120 -5.83 -13.07 -4.94
N VAL A 121 -4.56 -12.84 -4.61
CA VAL A 121 -3.75 -13.71 -3.75
C VAL A 121 -3.26 -12.92 -2.55
N LEU A 122 -3.49 -13.46 -1.35
CA LEU A 122 -2.96 -12.96 -0.08
C LEU A 122 -2.05 -14.04 0.52
N PRO A 123 -0.74 -14.01 0.21
CA PRO A 123 0.17 -15.11 0.56
C PRO A 123 0.22 -15.41 2.06
N ARG A 124 0.21 -14.36 2.90
CA ARG A 124 0.32 -14.51 4.37
C ARG A 124 -0.91 -15.12 5.03
N GLN A 125 -2.08 -14.95 4.42
CA GLN A 125 -3.34 -15.53 4.88
C GLN A 125 -3.61 -16.87 4.19
N ASN A 126 -2.71 -17.32 3.29
CA ASN A 126 -2.91 -18.49 2.43
C ASN A 126 -4.29 -18.45 1.72
N ALA A 127 -4.69 -17.26 1.26
CA ALA A 127 -6.00 -17.02 0.67
C ALA A 127 -5.86 -16.65 -0.81
N GLN A 128 -6.74 -17.22 -1.63
CA GLN A 128 -6.77 -17.00 -3.06
C GLN A 128 -8.22 -17.09 -3.54
N PHE A 129 -8.70 -16.08 -4.26
CA PHE A 129 -10.08 -16.07 -4.72
C PHE A 129 -10.25 -15.26 -6.01
N PRO A 130 -11.23 -15.63 -6.86
CA PRO A 130 -11.51 -14.90 -8.08
C PRO A 130 -12.23 -13.59 -7.76
N TRP A 131 -11.87 -12.53 -8.49
CA TRP A 131 -12.56 -11.25 -8.47
C TRP A 131 -12.95 -10.87 -9.90
N PRO A 132 -14.25 -10.64 -10.19
CA PRO A 132 -14.67 -10.18 -11.50
C PRO A 132 -14.24 -8.74 -11.74
N PHE A 133 -13.29 -8.57 -12.64
CA PHE A 133 -12.74 -7.29 -13.03
C PHE A 133 -13.76 -6.49 -13.83
N LYS A 134 -13.89 -5.21 -13.47
CA LYS A 134 -14.60 -4.20 -14.23
C LYS A 134 -13.62 -3.08 -14.59
N VAL A 135 -13.77 -2.52 -15.78
CA VAL A 135 -12.90 -1.46 -16.31
C VAL A 135 -12.84 -0.24 -15.38
N ASN A 136 -13.90 0.02 -14.63
CA ASN A 136 -14.00 1.13 -13.68
C ASN A 136 -13.55 0.77 -12.25
N ASN A 137 -13.05 -0.45 -12.00
CA ASN A 137 -12.47 -0.77 -10.71
C ASN A 137 -11.16 0.00 -10.52
N ARG A 138 -11.06 0.62 -9.35
CA ARG A 138 -9.85 1.29 -8.88
C ARG A 138 -9.03 0.32 -8.04
N ILE A 139 -7.75 0.61 -7.89
CA ILE A 139 -6.89 -0.09 -6.93
C ILE A 139 -7.52 -0.07 -5.53
N SER A 140 -8.04 1.08 -5.09
CA SER A 140 -8.71 1.24 -3.79
C SER A 140 -9.89 0.30 -3.55
N SER A 141 -10.57 -0.17 -4.61
CA SER A 141 -11.68 -1.14 -4.49
C SER A 141 -11.23 -2.54 -4.05
N ILE A 142 -9.94 -2.86 -4.14
CA ILE A 142 -9.42 -4.18 -3.75
C ILE A 142 -9.63 -4.44 -2.24
N ALA A 143 -9.57 -3.41 -1.40
CA ALA A 143 -9.76 -3.54 0.04
C ALA A 143 -11.16 -4.04 0.35
N GLU A 144 -12.18 -3.36 -0.18
CA GLU A 144 -13.59 -3.72 0.01
C GLU A 144 -13.85 -5.19 -0.38
N VAL A 145 -13.22 -5.64 -1.47
CA VAL A 145 -13.34 -7.01 -1.96
C VAL A 145 -12.69 -8.01 -0.99
N ILE A 146 -11.52 -7.68 -0.43
CA ILE A 146 -10.85 -8.50 0.59
C ILE A 146 -11.70 -8.57 1.87
N PHE A 147 -12.26 -7.45 2.35
CA PHE A 147 -13.16 -7.43 3.50
C PHE A 147 -14.38 -8.32 3.27
N GLN A 148 -15.07 -8.13 2.15
CA GLN A 148 -16.24 -8.95 1.79
C GLN A 148 -15.92 -10.44 1.68
N TYR A 149 -14.74 -10.80 1.20
CA TYR A 149 -14.31 -12.19 1.11
C TYR A 149 -14.20 -12.83 2.51
N PHE A 150 -13.51 -12.16 3.44
CA PHE A 150 -13.28 -12.67 4.79
C PHE A 150 -14.55 -12.65 5.66
N ASP A 151 -15.41 -11.65 5.48
CA ASP A 151 -16.73 -11.61 6.14
C ASP A 151 -17.59 -12.80 5.71
N LYS A 152 -17.64 -13.13 4.41
CA LYS A 152 -18.36 -14.31 3.90
C LYS A 152 -17.83 -15.65 4.42
N LYS A 153 -16.57 -15.68 4.86
CA LYS A 153 -15.95 -16.85 5.49
C LYS A 153 -16.17 -16.90 7.01
N ASN A 154 -16.95 -15.98 7.58
CA ASN A 154 -17.12 -15.79 9.03
C ASN A 154 -15.80 -15.55 9.77
N ASP A 155 -14.81 -14.97 9.09
CA ASP A 155 -13.49 -14.68 9.63
C ASP A 155 -13.08 -13.22 9.35
N PRO A 156 -13.84 -12.25 9.90
CA PRO A 156 -13.67 -10.84 9.57
C PRO A 156 -12.28 -10.31 9.93
N ILE A 157 -11.78 -9.39 9.11
CA ILE A 157 -10.51 -8.70 9.34
C ILE A 157 -10.61 -7.84 10.61
N GLN A 158 -9.67 -8.01 11.54
CA GLN A 158 -9.60 -7.28 12.81
C GLN A 158 -8.65 -6.08 12.73
N ASN A 159 -7.56 -6.22 11.98
CA ASN A 159 -6.59 -5.15 11.78
C ASN A 159 -6.23 -5.08 10.29
N PHE A 160 -6.27 -3.87 9.76
CA PHE A 160 -5.96 -3.56 8.38
C PHE A 160 -5.39 -2.15 8.29
N ASP A 161 -4.17 -2.04 7.77
CA ASP A 161 -3.54 -0.75 7.49
C ASP A 161 -3.46 -0.55 5.97
N PRO A 162 -4.36 0.25 5.37
CA PRO A 162 -4.36 0.53 3.94
C PRO A 162 -3.04 1.15 3.46
N SER A 163 -2.33 1.90 4.33
CA SER A 163 -1.09 2.60 3.95
C SER A 163 0.08 1.64 3.73
N LYS A 164 0.05 0.46 4.36
CA LYS A 164 1.06 -0.60 4.22
C LYS A 164 0.74 -1.59 3.11
N LEU A 165 -0.44 -1.48 2.50
CA LEU A 165 -0.87 -2.39 1.45
C LEU A 165 -0.13 -2.06 0.15
N LYS A 166 0.56 -3.07 -0.37
CA LYS A 166 1.26 -3.05 -1.65
C LYS A 166 0.59 -4.02 -2.62
N ILE A 167 0.39 -3.58 -3.85
CA ILE A 167 -0.22 -4.40 -4.90
C ILE A 167 0.78 -4.66 -6.01
N ILE A 168 0.82 -5.91 -6.46
CA ILE A 168 1.63 -6.35 -7.58
C ILE A 168 0.71 -7.01 -8.60
N PHE A 169 0.85 -6.59 -9.86
CA PHE A 169 0.21 -7.25 -10.99
C PHE A 169 1.22 -8.20 -11.62
N CYS A 170 0.82 -9.45 -11.81
CA CYS A 170 1.70 -10.45 -12.40
C CYS A 170 0.94 -11.41 -13.32
N LYS A 171 1.71 -12.11 -14.16
CA LYS A 171 1.20 -13.18 -15.02
C LYS A 171 1.02 -14.45 -14.18
N PRO A 172 0.13 -15.37 -14.59
CA PRO A 172 -0.06 -16.65 -13.90
C PRO A 172 1.23 -17.40 -13.59
N GLN A 173 2.17 -17.45 -14.55
CA GLN A 173 3.44 -18.15 -14.41
C GLN A 173 4.37 -17.58 -13.32
N ASP A 174 4.16 -16.33 -12.91
CA ASP A 174 5.03 -15.63 -11.97
C ASP A 174 4.57 -15.81 -10.52
N LEU A 175 3.36 -16.35 -10.29
CA LEU A 175 2.76 -16.48 -8.96
C LEU A 175 3.66 -17.22 -7.99
N TYR A 176 4.17 -18.39 -8.37
CA TYR A 176 4.99 -19.21 -7.48
C TYR A 176 6.25 -18.47 -7.02
N LYS A 177 6.92 -17.77 -7.94
CA LYS A 177 8.12 -16.98 -7.64
C LYS A 177 7.80 -15.86 -6.66
N ILE A 178 6.74 -15.10 -6.92
CA ILE A 178 6.32 -13.98 -6.06
C ILE A 178 5.90 -14.47 -4.68
N SER A 179 5.09 -15.53 -4.60
CA SER A 179 4.63 -16.07 -3.31
C SER A 179 5.80 -16.49 -2.42
N GLN A 180 6.82 -17.15 -2.96
CA GLN A 180 8.02 -17.52 -2.20
C GLN A 180 8.79 -16.29 -1.72
N SER A 181 9.05 -15.31 -2.58
CA SER A 181 9.73 -14.06 -2.21
C SER A 181 8.96 -13.26 -1.15
N VAL A 182 7.63 -13.20 -1.24
CA VAL A 182 6.78 -12.52 -0.24
C VAL A 182 6.85 -13.22 1.12
N LEU A 183 6.81 -14.56 1.13
CA LEU A 183 6.90 -15.36 2.36
C LEU A 183 8.28 -15.21 3.03
N ASN A 184 9.35 -15.12 2.24
CA ASN A 184 10.71 -14.90 2.72
C ASN A 184 10.99 -13.44 3.13
N LYS A 185 10.01 -12.53 2.94
CA LYS A 185 10.12 -11.08 3.21
C LYS A 185 11.16 -10.35 2.33
N ASP A 186 11.49 -10.90 1.17
CA ASP A 186 12.43 -10.29 0.20
C ASP A 186 11.74 -9.25 -0.70
N LEU A 187 11.16 -8.21 -0.09
CA LEU A 187 10.40 -7.19 -0.82
C LEU A 187 11.27 -6.38 -1.80
N ASP A 188 12.57 -6.25 -1.54
CA ASP A 188 13.49 -5.52 -2.40
C ASP A 188 13.75 -6.23 -3.73
N VAL A 189 13.77 -7.57 -3.71
CA VAL A 189 13.90 -8.37 -4.95
C VAL A 189 12.64 -8.20 -5.81
N ILE A 190 11.48 -8.15 -5.17
CA ILE A 190 10.19 -7.97 -5.85
C ILE A 190 10.11 -6.57 -6.49
N SER A 191 10.55 -5.53 -5.77
CA SER A 191 10.46 -4.14 -6.27
C SER A 191 11.37 -3.88 -7.48
N GLN A 192 12.44 -4.66 -7.65
CA GLN A 192 13.31 -4.60 -8.84
C GLN A 192 12.68 -5.25 -10.08
N GLN A 193 11.82 -6.25 -9.90
CA GLN A 193 11.25 -7.03 -11.01
C GLN A 193 9.82 -6.63 -11.36
N TYR A 194 9.07 -6.09 -10.41
CA TYR A 194 7.65 -5.80 -10.57
C TYR A 194 7.31 -4.39 -10.13
N GLN A 195 6.37 -3.79 -10.86
CA GLN A 195 5.80 -2.52 -10.44
C GLN A 195 4.89 -2.73 -9.22
N ILE A 196 5.18 -1.99 -8.16
CA ILE A 196 4.42 -2.01 -6.92
C ILE A 196 3.55 -0.76 -6.87
N TYR A 197 2.26 -0.94 -6.63
CA TYR A 197 1.30 0.15 -6.51
C TYR A 197 0.82 0.30 -5.06
N PRO A 198 0.74 1.53 -4.55
CA PRO A 198 0.15 1.78 -3.24
C PRO A 198 -1.39 1.72 -3.32
N MET A 199 -2.03 1.36 -2.21
CA MET A 199 -3.49 1.15 -2.17
C MET A 199 -4.32 2.40 -2.39
N ASN A 200 -3.80 3.55 -1.97
CA ASN A 200 -4.43 4.86 -2.18
C ASN A 200 -4.24 5.39 -3.62
N SER A 201 -3.69 4.57 -4.52
CA SER A 201 -3.58 4.93 -5.91
C SER A 201 -4.97 5.04 -6.55
N GLU A 202 -5.27 6.21 -7.11
CA GLU A 202 -6.47 6.46 -7.90
C GLU A 202 -6.36 5.88 -9.33
N ILE A 203 -5.30 5.13 -9.62
CA ILE A 203 -5.10 4.49 -10.92
C ILE A 203 -6.20 3.47 -11.16
N PHE A 204 -6.85 3.58 -12.33
CA PHE A 204 -7.78 2.58 -12.81
C PHE A 204 -7.02 1.30 -13.16
N LEU A 205 -7.51 0.15 -12.71
CA LEU A 205 -6.82 -1.11 -13.01
C LEU A 205 -6.71 -1.37 -14.52
N ALA A 206 -7.66 -0.87 -15.31
CA ALA A 206 -7.64 -0.96 -16.77
C ALA A 206 -6.51 -0.14 -17.41
N SER A 207 -6.11 0.99 -16.83
CA SER A 207 -5.05 1.83 -17.39
C SER A 207 -3.65 1.23 -17.18
N LEU A 208 -3.55 0.10 -16.48
CA LEU A 208 -2.30 -0.62 -16.32
C LEU A 208 -1.89 -1.36 -17.58
N GLY A 209 -2.78 -1.53 -18.58
CA GLY A 209 -2.49 -2.20 -19.87
C GLY A 209 -2.15 -3.70 -19.77
N GLN A 210 -2.04 -4.23 -18.55
CA GLN A 210 -1.50 -5.56 -18.27
C GLN A 210 -2.56 -6.56 -17.76
N VAL A 211 -3.80 -6.12 -17.55
CA VAL A 211 -4.85 -6.98 -17.02
C VAL A 211 -5.48 -7.79 -18.15
N LYS A 212 -5.26 -9.12 -18.13
CA LYS A 212 -5.84 -10.10 -19.05
C LYS A 212 -6.60 -11.16 -18.26
N GLN A 213 -7.37 -11.99 -18.96
CA GLN A 213 -8.03 -13.15 -18.33
C GLN A 213 -7.00 -14.00 -17.58
N GLY A 214 -7.29 -14.31 -16.31
CA GLY A 214 -6.39 -15.08 -15.45
C GLY A 214 -5.23 -14.28 -14.86
N SER A 215 -5.11 -12.97 -15.13
CA SER A 215 -4.12 -12.12 -14.43
C SER A 215 -4.29 -12.21 -12.91
N ILE A 216 -3.16 -12.04 -12.22
CA ILE A 216 -3.09 -12.20 -10.78
C ILE A 216 -2.72 -10.87 -10.13
N ILE A 217 -3.45 -10.56 -9.07
CA ILE A 217 -3.16 -9.46 -8.17
C ILE A 217 -2.64 -10.07 -6.87
N VAL A 218 -1.36 -9.87 -6.60
CA VAL A 218 -0.77 -10.24 -5.31
C VAL A 218 -0.87 -9.05 -4.37
N VAL A 219 -1.54 -9.25 -3.24
CA VAL A 219 -1.75 -8.23 -2.22
C VAL A 219 -0.83 -8.54 -1.04
N ILE A 220 0.06 -7.60 -0.75
CA ILE A 220 0.99 -7.67 0.38
C ILE A 220 0.51 -6.69 1.44
N SER A 221 0.05 -7.20 2.58
CA SER A 221 -0.40 -6.37 3.70
C SER A 221 -0.27 -7.13 5.02
N ASP A 222 -0.26 -6.37 6.11
CA ASP A 222 -0.42 -6.88 7.48
C ASP A 222 -1.92 -6.97 7.79
N ILE A 223 -2.56 -8.06 7.36
CA ILE A 223 -3.96 -8.36 7.66
C ILE A 223 -4.01 -9.34 8.82
N SER A 224 -4.66 -8.95 9.93
CA SER A 224 -4.98 -9.86 11.03
C SER A 224 -6.44 -10.28 10.94
N LEU A 225 -6.68 -11.59 10.79
CA LEU A 225 -8.02 -12.16 10.80
C LEU A 225 -8.50 -12.46 12.22
N LYS A 226 -9.81 -12.63 12.42
CA LYS A 226 -10.39 -12.99 13.71
C LYS A 226 -9.89 -14.37 14.20
N SER A 227 -9.73 -15.32 13.29
CA SER A 227 -9.21 -16.66 13.57
C SER A 227 -7.74 -16.66 13.99
N GLN A 228 -6.97 -15.65 13.56
CA GLN A 228 -5.56 -15.48 13.87
C GLN A 228 -5.33 -14.74 15.20
N GLN A 229 -6.34 -14.01 15.69
CA GLN A 229 -6.27 -13.43 17.02
C GLN A 229 -6.17 -14.55 18.05
N PRO A 230 -5.39 -14.37 19.13
CA PRO A 230 -5.36 -15.36 20.18
C PRO A 230 -6.77 -15.52 20.74
N GLN A 231 -7.23 -16.77 20.87
CA GLN A 231 -8.55 -17.01 21.45
C GLN A 231 -8.58 -16.49 22.89
N GLU A 232 -9.70 -15.85 23.29
CA GLU A 232 -9.85 -15.28 24.62
C GLU A 232 -10.45 -16.34 25.58
N CYS A 233 -9.69 -16.70 26.62
CA CYS A 233 -10.24 -17.51 27.71
C CYS A 233 -11.32 -16.71 28.45
N ILE A 234 -12.32 -17.39 29.04
CA ILE A 234 -13.32 -16.76 29.92
C ILE A 234 -12.69 -15.92 31.04
N THR A 235 -11.46 -16.23 31.45
CA THR A 235 -10.76 -15.49 32.49
C THR A 235 -10.18 -14.15 32.01
N PHE A 236 -10.07 -13.92 30.71
CA PHE A 236 -9.58 -12.68 30.13
C PHE A 236 -10.60 -11.54 30.26
N LYS A 237 -11.79 -11.74 29.72
CA LYS A 237 -12.94 -10.81 29.83
C LYS A 237 -14.13 -11.55 30.42
N PHE A 238 -14.24 -11.48 31.74
CA PHE A 238 -15.28 -12.18 32.48
C PHE A 238 -16.62 -11.43 32.43
N ASN A 239 -17.69 -12.15 32.10
CA ASN A 239 -19.06 -11.65 32.17
C ASN A 239 -19.91 -12.63 32.99
N LYS A 240 -20.44 -12.16 34.14
CA LYS A 240 -21.24 -12.96 35.07
C LYS A 240 -22.56 -13.45 34.47
N ASP A 241 -23.09 -12.78 33.45
CA ASP A 241 -24.40 -13.13 32.85
C ASP A 241 -24.30 -14.10 31.68
N LYS A 242 -23.09 -14.42 31.22
CA LYS A 242 -22.88 -15.34 30.11
C LYS A 242 -22.89 -16.79 30.60
N LEU A 243 -23.76 -17.62 30.01
CA LEU A 243 -23.76 -19.05 30.23
C LEU A 243 -22.54 -19.70 29.55
N VAL A 244 -21.87 -20.61 30.27
CA VAL A 244 -20.65 -21.27 29.81
C VAL A 244 -20.69 -22.76 30.09
N ASP A 245 -20.24 -23.53 29.10
CA ASP A 245 -19.99 -24.95 29.24
C ASP A 245 -18.56 -25.19 29.74
N TYR A 246 -18.46 -26.08 30.72
CA TYR A 246 -17.21 -26.52 31.32
C TYR A 246 -16.97 -27.99 31.03
N TYR A 247 -15.71 -28.32 30.79
CA TYR A 247 -15.26 -29.64 30.39
C TYR A 247 -14.24 -30.20 31.38
N SER A 248 -14.13 -31.52 31.40
CA SER A 248 -13.06 -32.25 32.07
C SER A 248 -12.15 -32.87 31.02
N CYS A 249 -10.85 -32.66 31.18
CA CYS A 249 -9.83 -33.20 30.29
C CYS A 249 -9.15 -34.40 30.96
N GLN A 250 -9.27 -35.59 30.38
CA GLN A 250 -8.76 -36.82 31.00
C GLN A 250 -7.23 -36.89 30.99
N GLN A 251 -6.59 -36.49 29.88
CA GLN A 251 -5.12 -36.49 29.81
C GLN A 251 -4.48 -35.48 30.77
N CYS A 252 -5.05 -34.28 30.88
CA CYS A 252 -4.52 -33.25 31.79
C CYS A 252 -4.98 -33.41 33.24
N LYS A 253 -5.94 -34.32 33.51
CA LYS A 253 -6.55 -34.56 34.83
C LYS A 253 -7.06 -33.27 35.50
N ILE A 254 -7.74 -32.42 34.72
CA ILE A 254 -8.36 -31.17 35.20
C ILE A 254 -9.84 -31.11 34.87
N HIS A 255 -10.61 -30.47 35.74
CA HIS A 255 -12.01 -30.11 35.56
C HIS A 255 -12.14 -28.59 35.32
N TRP A 256 -13.34 -28.08 35.03
CA TRP A 256 -13.56 -26.64 34.80
C TRP A 256 -12.70 -26.03 33.67
N VAL A 257 -12.57 -26.76 32.56
CA VAL A 257 -11.99 -26.23 31.32
C VAL A 257 -13.09 -25.51 30.54
N CYS A 258 -12.96 -24.21 30.30
CA CYS A 258 -13.97 -23.47 29.53
C CYS A 258 -13.99 -23.93 28.06
N GLN A 259 -15.10 -23.69 27.36
CA GLN A 259 -15.27 -24.03 25.94
C GLN A 259 -14.08 -23.61 25.06
N VAL A 260 -13.60 -22.37 25.21
CA VAL A 260 -12.47 -21.88 24.41
C VAL A 260 -11.19 -22.68 24.67
N CYS A 261 -10.87 -22.98 25.93
CA CYS A 261 -9.70 -23.79 26.26
C CYS A 261 -9.86 -25.24 25.78
N LYS A 262 -11.08 -25.79 25.75
CA LYS A 262 -11.35 -27.10 25.13
C LYS A 262 -10.96 -27.08 23.66
N ASP A 263 -11.46 -26.10 22.90
CA ASP A 263 -11.32 -26.09 21.44
C ASP A 263 -9.89 -25.70 21.01
N PHE A 264 -9.20 -24.87 21.81
CA PHE A 264 -7.88 -24.34 21.47
C PHE A 264 -6.72 -24.98 22.25
N CYS A 265 -6.76 -24.97 23.57
CA CYS A 265 -5.63 -25.43 24.41
C CYS A 265 -5.57 -26.97 24.51
N HIS A 266 -6.72 -27.63 24.42
CA HIS A 266 -6.89 -29.07 24.55
C HIS A 266 -7.38 -29.73 23.26
N GLN A 267 -7.06 -29.13 22.10
CA GLN A 267 -7.38 -29.71 20.81
C GLN A 267 -6.75 -31.11 20.69
N GLY A 268 -7.55 -32.12 20.36
CA GLY A 268 -7.12 -33.53 20.27
C GLY A 268 -7.05 -34.28 21.60
N HIS A 269 -7.40 -33.63 22.73
CA HIS A 269 -7.54 -34.34 24.00
C HIS A 269 -8.90 -35.05 24.10
N GLN A 270 -9.01 -36.05 24.98
CA GLN A 270 -10.25 -36.68 25.38
C GLN A 270 -10.89 -35.83 26.48
N LEU A 271 -11.91 -35.06 26.08
CA LEU A 271 -12.71 -34.24 26.99
C LEU A 271 -14.12 -34.79 27.12
N SER A 272 -14.67 -34.70 28.33
CA SER A 272 -16.10 -34.90 28.59
C SER A 272 -16.72 -33.61 29.13
N ILE A 273 -18.02 -33.42 28.88
CA ILE A 273 -18.78 -32.34 29.50
C ILE A 273 -18.77 -32.54 31.01
N TYR A 274 -18.34 -31.51 31.75
CA TYR A 274 -18.33 -31.52 33.22
C TYR A 274 -19.55 -30.78 33.78
N ARG A 275 -19.88 -29.62 33.22
CA ARG A 275 -21.10 -28.85 33.51
C ARG A 275 -21.55 -28.10 32.25
N GLN A 276 -22.85 -28.00 32.02
CA GLN A 276 -23.41 -27.25 30.89
C GLN A 276 -24.17 -26.02 31.38
N GLN A 277 -24.14 -24.97 30.56
CA GLN A 277 -24.93 -23.75 30.75
C GLN A 277 -24.82 -23.18 32.17
N VAL A 278 -23.60 -23.17 32.72
CA VAL A 278 -23.36 -22.62 34.06
C VAL A 278 -23.29 -21.11 33.95
N LYS A 279 -23.93 -20.40 34.89
CA LYS A 279 -23.70 -18.98 35.13
C LYS A 279 -22.59 -18.85 36.20
N PRO A 280 -21.33 -18.65 35.82
CA PRO A 280 -20.23 -18.62 36.78
C PRO A 280 -20.27 -17.35 37.64
N ASP A 281 -20.07 -17.48 38.95
CA ASP A 281 -19.99 -16.33 39.86
C ASP A 281 -18.65 -15.58 39.78
N TRP A 282 -17.63 -16.25 39.21
CA TRP A 282 -16.27 -15.72 39.05
C TRP A 282 -15.58 -16.29 37.81
N ALA A 283 -14.52 -15.63 37.38
CA ALA A 283 -13.76 -15.95 36.17
C ALA A 283 -12.92 -17.23 36.34
N CYS A 284 -13.55 -18.40 36.33
CA CYS A 284 -12.89 -19.67 36.57
C CYS A 284 -12.57 -20.42 35.27
N CYS A 285 -11.30 -20.80 35.10
CA CYS A 285 -10.87 -21.81 34.15
C CYS A 285 -9.61 -22.46 34.70
N TYR A 286 -9.64 -23.76 35.00
CA TYR A 286 -8.49 -24.42 35.62
C TYR A 286 -7.34 -24.64 34.65
N CYS A 287 -7.59 -24.58 33.34
CA CYS A 287 -6.53 -24.53 32.34
C CYS A 287 -5.55 -23.37 32.65
N VAL A 288 -6.08 -22.21 33.07
CA VAL A 288 -5.30 -21.02 33.44
C VAL A 288 -4.60 -21.22 34.77
N SER A 289 -5.34 -21.62 35.81
CA SER A 289 -4.77 -21.83 37.15
C SER A 289 -3.69 -22.91 37.22
N LYS A 290 -3.69 -23.84 36.26
CA LYS A 290 -2.71 -24.93 36.15
C LYS A 290 -1.62 -24.66 35.10
N GLY A 291 -1.61 -23.49 34.46
CA GLY A 291 -0.57 -23.09 33.52
C GLY A 291 -0.61 -23.79 32.14
N PHE A 292 -1.71 -24.47 31.81
CA PHE A 292 -1.87 -25.13 30.50
C PHE A 292 -2.48 -24.22 29.43
N CYS A 293 -2.99 -23.05 29.82
CA CYS A 293 -3.74 -22.17 28.94
C CYS A 293 -2.83 -21.42 27.97
N LYS A 294 -3.02 -21.68 26.67
CA LYS A 294 -2.37 -20.96 25.56
C LYS A 294 -3.19 -19.79 25.02
N ALA A 295 -4.48 -19.73 25.38
CA ALA A 295 -5.37 -18.60 25.07
C ALA A 295 -4.99 -17.35 25.87
N LEU A 296 -5.34 -16.16 25.37
CA LEU A 296 -5.27 -14.91 26.14
C LEU A 296 -6.10 -15.09 27.41
N ASN A 297 -5.50 -14.81 28.56
CA ASN A 297 -6.10 -15.05 29.86
C ASN A 297 -5.59 -14.03 30.90
N LYS A 298 -6.16 -14.07 32.11
CA LYS A 298 -5.80 -13.13 33.19
C LYS A 298 -4.32 -13.13 33.59
N ASN A 299 -3.56 -14.18 33.28
CA ASN A 299 -2.15 -14.30 33.65
C ASN A 299 -1.18 -13.88 32.53
N ASN A 300 -1.64 -13.65 31.30
CA ASN A 300 -0.75 -13.38 30.14
C ASN A 300 -1.35 -12.39 29.12
N GLN A 301 -1.69 -11.19 29.59
CA GLN A 301 -2.19 -10.10 28.75
C GLN A 301 -1.12 -9.58 27.78
#